data_AF-A0A954UCF7-F1
#
_entry.id   AF-A0A954UCF7-F1
#
_cell.length_a   1.000
_cell.length_b   1.000
_cell.length_c   1.000
_cell.angle_alpha   90.00
_cell.angle_beta   90.00
_cell.angle_gamma   90.00
#
_symmetry.space_group_name_H-M   'P 1'
#
loop_
_entity.id
_entity.type
_entity.pdbx_description
1 polymer ?
#
loop_
_entity_poly.entity_id
_entity_poly.type
_entity_poly.pdbx_seq_one_letter_code
_entity_poly.pdbx_strand_id
1 'polypeptide(L)'
;ALKNNDPESHLKTAAYIDSVPKQVTSGKPLVVSGLVMSGLSGVERVEAWLYRLQPGAAPVSDDPAEWKSAQWIPCQLAAPPSDWGQTLPAGVLTKQLLGFSPSDGQPNEWPMRYSMIAWSIELKDLVAGSYEIRARAVDKNGFAQPEPRPMLKAGKNAVEVQRFEVR
;
A
#
# COMPACT_ATOMS: atom_id res chain seq x y z
N ALA A 1 20.14 15.99 -14.58
CA ALA A 1 20.10 15.14 -13.38
C ALA A 1 18.84 15.42 -12.54
N LEU A 2 17.63 15.27 -13.10
CA LEU A 2 16.36 15.69 -12.47
C LEU A 2 15.42 14.52 -12.13
N LYS A 3 15.91 13.29 -12.15
CA LYS A 3 15.10 12.13 -11.78
C LYS A 3 15.66 11.51 -10.52
N ASN A 4 14.79 11.44 -9.51
CA ASN A 4 14.92 10.79 -8.21
C ASN A 4 15.09 9.25 -8.34
N ASN A 5 15.90 8.80 -9.30
CA ASN A 5 16.42 7.45 -9.35
C ASN A 5 17.80 7.54 -8.74
N ASP A 6 17.87 7.33 -7.43
CA ASP A 6 19.12 7.08 -6.76
C ASP A 6 19.52 5.63 -7.12
N PRO A 7 20.49 5.41 -8.03
CA PRO A 7 20.83 4.07 -8.50
C PRO A 7 21.38 3.19 -7.38
N GLU A 8 21.81 3.78 -6.27
CA GLU A 8 22.35 3.10 -5.10
C GLU A 8 21.28 2.79 -4.04
N SER A 9 20.03 3.25 -4.22
CA SER A 9 18.94 2.98 -3.29
C SER A 9 18.18 1.70 -3.70
N HIS A 10 18.05 0.75 -2.78
CA HIS A 10 17.18 -0.40 -2.97
C HIS A 10 15.71 0.02 -3.16
N LEU A 11 14.95 -0.78 -3.91
CA LEU A 11 13.50 -0.63 -4.03
C LEU A 11 12.86 -0.71 -2.63
N LYS A 12 12.04 0.29 -2.29
CA LYS A 12 11.42 0.41 -0.97
C LYS A 12 10.10 -0.34 -0.91
N THR A 13 9.76 -0.83 0.28
CA THR A 13 8.41 -1.33 0.55
C THR A 13 7.50 -0.13 0.82
N ALA A 14 6.43 0.00 0.03
CA ALA A 14 5.56 1.18 0.03
C ALA A 14 4.15 0.86 -0.45
N ALA A 15 3.13 1.39 0.24
CA ALA A 15 1.74 1.37 -0.20
C ALA A 15 1.33 2.72 -0.79
N TYR A 16 0.55 2.65 -1.87
CA TYR A 16 -0.03 3.78 -2.58
C TYR A 16 -1.54 3.60 -2.67
N ILE A 17 -2.30 4.69 -2.64
CA ILE A 17 -3.76 4.70 -2.73
C ILE A 17 -4.17 5.14 -4.14
N ASP A 18 -5.11 4.43 -4.74
CA ASP A 18 -5.78 4.87 -5.98
C ASP A 18 -6.61 6.14 -5.72
N SER A 19 -7.07 6.80 -6.79
CA SER A 19 -7.93 7.96 -6.64
C SER A 19 -9.26 7.58 -5.98
N VAL A 20 -9.56 8.18 -4.82
CA VAL A 20 -10.84 8.02 -4.13
C VAL A 20 -11.82 9.09 -4.61
N PRO A 21 -13.11 8.75 -4.86
CA PRO A 21 -14.14 9.74 -5.20
C PRO A 21 -14.19 10.87 -4.17
N LYS A 22 -14.26 12.13 -4.64
CA LYS A 22 -14.30 13.29 -3.72
C LYS A 22 -15.58 13.37 -2.90
N GLN A 23 -16.67 12.78 -3.38
CA GLN A 23 -17.95 12.72 -2.70
C GLN A 23 -18.44 11.27 -2.71
N VAL A 24 -18.88 10.80 -1.54
CA VAL A 24 -19.34 9.44 -1.29
C VAL A 24 -20.68 9.52 -0.58
N THR A 25 -21.60 8.61 -0.91
CA THR A 25 -22.91 8.56 -0.28
C THR A 25 -22.84 7.95 1.11
N SER A 26 -23.42 8.62 2.10
CA SER A 26 -23.57 8.15 3.47
C SER A 26 -24.29 6.80 3.52
N GLY A 27 -23.83 5.90 4.39
CA GLY A 27 -24.40 4.57 4.57
C GLY A 27 -24.13 3.57 3.44
N LYS A 28 -23.45 3.96 2.35
CA LYS A 28 -22.96 3.01 1.34
C LYS A 28 -21.53 2.59 1.64
N PRO A 29 -21.17 1.30 1.51
CA PRO A 29 -19.79 0.87 1.61
C PRO A 29 -18.91 1.59 0.57
N LEU A 30 -17.74 2.02 1.00
CA LEU A 30 -16.69 2.57 0.13
C LEU A 30 -15.53 1.59 0.09
N VAL A 31 -15.22 1.07 -1.10
CA VAL A 31 -13.98 0.31 -1.31
C VAL A 31 -12.88 1.29 -1.66
N VAL A 32 -11.82 1.30 -0.86
CA VAL A 32 -10.58 1.99 -1.16
C VAL A 32 -9.54 0.96 -1.56
N SER A 33 -8.88 1.20 -2.68
CA SER A 33 -7.85 0.31 -3.23
C SER A 33 -6.56 1.06 -3.49
N GLY A 34 -5.54 0.28 -3.82
CA GLY A 34 -4.29 0.82 -4.30
C GLY A 34 -3.31 -0.28 -4.64
N LEU A 35 -2.06 0.12 -4.82
CA LEU A 35 -0.95 -0.79 -5.07
C LEU A 35 0.02 -0.78 -3.90
N VAL A 36 0.59 -1.94 -3.58
CA VAL A 36 1.73 -2.05 -2.69
C VAL A 36 2.93 -2.55 -3.47
N MET A 37 4.04 -1.84 -3.35
CA MET A 37 5.34 -2.19 -3.88
C MET A 37 6.08 -3.00 -2.82
N SER A 38 6.54 -4.18 -3.22
CA SER A 38 7.35 -5.06 -2.38
C SER A 38 8.82 -4.82 -2.67
N GLY A 39 9.47 -4.09 -1.77
CA GLY A 39 10.88 -3.73 -1.86
C GLY A 39 11.81 -4.88 -1.47
N LEU A 40 13.08 -4.53 -1.24
CA LEU A 40 14.08 -5.50 -0.78
C LEU A 40 13.69 -6.16 0.55
N SER A 41 13.01 -5.46 1.46
CA SER A 41 12.55 -6.00 2.74
C SER A 41 11.27 -6.86 2.64
N GLY A 42 10.61 -6.86 1.48
CA GLY A 42 9.34 -7.54 1.26
C GLY A 42 8.16 -6.85 1.94
N VAL A 43 6.96 -7.37 1.74
CA VAL A 43 5.72 -6.88 2.37
C VAL A 43 5.18 -7.93 3.32
N GLU A 44 4.90 -7.54 4.56
CA GLU A 44 4.13 -8.36 5.49
C GLU A 44 2.63 -8.05 5.37
N ARG A 45 2.28 -6.76 5.37
CA ARG A 45 0.89 -6.30 5.26
C ARG A 45 0.80 -4.85 4.79
N VAL A 46 -0.41 -4.46 4.38
CA VAL A 46 -0.80 -3.05 4.19
C VAL A 46 -1.79 -2.70 5.29
N GLU A 47 -1.64 -1.51 5.84
CA GLU A 47 -2.54 -0.97 6.85
C GLU A 47 -3.10 0.37 6.37
N ALA A 48 -4.37 0.63 6.67
CA ALA A 48 -5.01 1.91 6.43
C ALA A 48 -5.44 2.56 7.74
N TRP A 49 -5.41 3.88 7.78
CA TRP A 49 -5.95 4.67 8.87
C TRP A 49 -6.98 5.64 8.31
N LEU A 50 -8.22 5.50 8.79
CA LEU A 50 -9.32 6.40 8.49
C LEU A 50 -9.45 7.42 9.62
N TYR A 51 -9.39 8.69 9.28
CA TYR A 51 -9.55 9.80 10.21
C TYR A 51 -10.69 10.71 9.76
N ARG A 52 -11.62 10.99 10.68
CA ARG A 52 -12.68 11.98 10.44
C ARG A 52 -12.16 13.36 10.82
N LEU A 53 -12.13 14.26 9.85
CA LEU A 53 -11.68 15.63 10.03
C LEU A 53 -12.76 16.44 10.77
N GLN A 54 -12.33 17.33 11.66
CA GLN A 54 -13.23 18.37 12.19
C GLN A 54 -13.56 19.39 11.09
N PRO A 55 -14.75 20.02 11.12
CA PRO A 55 -15.09 21.08 10.17
C PRO A 55 -14.02 22.19 10.16
N GLY A 56 -13.48 22.50 8.98
CA GLY A 56 -12.44 23.52 8.81
C GLY A 56 -11.03 23.09 9.23
N ALA A 57 -10.82 21.83 9.64
CA ALA A 57 -9.50 21.33 10.02
C ALA A 57 -8.53 21.31 8.83
N ALA A 58 -7.28 21.68 9.11
CA ALA A 58 -6.16 21.47 8.22
C ALA A 58 -5.90 19.96 8.00
N PRO A 59 -5.13 19.58 6.98
CA PRO A 59 -4.61 18.22 6.91
C PRO A 59 -3.85 17.78 8.13
N VAL A 60 -4.07 16.50 8.47
CA VAL A 60 -3.23 15.79 9.43
C VAL A 60 -1.80 15.96 8.94
N SER A 61 -0.95 16.42 9.84
CA SER A 61 0.44 16.63 9.49
C SER A 61 1.12 15.29 9.22
N ASP A 62 2.21 15.29 8.44
CA ASP A 62 3.06 14.09 8.32
C ASP A 62 3.93 13.86 9.59
N ASP A 63 3.50 14.38 10.75
CA ASP A 63 4.19 14.24 12.03
C ASP A 63 3.99 12.82 12.58
N PRO A 64 5.08 12.07 12.85
CA PRO A 64 5.02 10.77 13.48
C PRO A 64 4.26 10.74 14.82
N ALA A 65 4.11 11.86 15.52
CA ALA A 65 3.37 11.93 16.79
C ALA A 65 1.87 11.63 16.61
N GLU A 66 1.23 12.13 15.55
CA GLU A 66 -0.19 11.85 15.27
C GLU A 66 -0.39 10.39 14.80
N TRP A 67 0.62 9.79 14.18
CA TRP A 67 0.55 8.39 13.72
C TRP A 67 0.73 7.36 14.84
N LYS A 68 1.30 7.75 15.99
CA LYS A 68 1.49 6.85 17.14
C LYS A 68 0.19 6.46 17.80
N SER A 69 -0.81 7.35 17.79
CA SER A 69 -2.15 7.09 18.35
C SER A 69 -3.14 6.61 17.29
N ALA A 70 -2.74 6.57 16.02
CA ALA A 70 -3.59 6.11 14.94
C ALA A 70 -3.93 4.62 15.08
N GLN A 71 -5.21 4.30 14.85
CA GLN A 71 -5.68 2.92 14.77
C GLN A 71 -5.57 2.44 13.33
N TRP A 72 -4.51 1.69 13.07
CA TRP A 72 -4.20 1.11 11.78
C TRP A 72 -5.00 -0.18 11.57
N ILE A 73 -5.75 -0.25 10.47
CA ILE A 73 -6.62 -1.36 10.11
C ILE A 73 -5.95 -2.18 8.99
N PRO A 74 -5.78 -3.50 9.15
CA PRO A 74 -5.24 -4.35 8.10
C PRO A 74 -6.09 -4.28 6.82
N CYS A 75 -5.41 -4.15 5.68
CA CYS A 75 -6.02 -4.21 4.35
C CYS A 75 -5.89 -5.62 3.76
N GLN A 76 -6.79 -5.95 2.83
CA GLN A 76 -6.72 -7.18 2.06
C GLN A 76 -5.69 -7.02 0.94
N LEU A 77 -4.72 -7.94 0.86
CA LEU A 77 -3.83 -8.06 -0.30
C LEU A 77 -4.48 -8.95 -1.36
N ALA A 78 -4.32 -8.60 -2.64
CA ALA A 78 -4.74 -9.46 -3.74
C ALA A 78 -4.02 -10.81 -3.64
N ALA A 79 -4.72 -11.90 -3.91
CA ALA A 79 -4.12 -13.24 -3.96
C ALA A 79 -3.19 -13.38 -5.19
N PRO A 80 -2.24 -14.34 -5.17
CA PRO A 80 -1.54 -14.71 -6.39
C PRO A 80 -2.55 -15.18 -7.47
N PRO A 81 -2.27 -14.93 -8.76
CA PRO A 81 -3.05 -15.49 -9.86
C PRO A 81 -3.27 -17.00 -9.68
N SER A 82 -4.51 -17.45 -9.84
CA SER A 82 -4.84 -18.88 -9.87
C SER A 82 -4.36 -19.56 -11.16
N ASP A 83 -4.19 -18.78 -12.24
CA ASP A 83 -3.69 -19.23 -13.54
C ASP A 83 -2.59 -18.26 -14.04
N TRP A 84 -1.34 -18.72 -13.96
CA TRP A 84 -0.18 -17.95 -14.42
C TRP A 84 -0.01 -17.97 -15.95
N GLY A 85 -0.64 -18.92 -16.66
CA GLY A 85 -0.54 -19.04 -18.12
C GLY A 85 -1.20 -17.88 -18.86
N GLN A 86 -2.16 -17.19 -18.23
CA GLN A 86 -2.79 -15.97 -18.77
C GLN A 86 -2.02 -14.69 -18.42
N THR A 87 -1.13 -14.75 -17.44
CA THR A 87 -0.33 -13.60 -16.97
C THR A 87 1.03 -13.57 -17.66
N LEU A 88 1.61 -14.73 -17.94
CA LEU A 88 2.94 -14.88 -18.51
C LEU A 88 2.91 -15.00 -20.03
N PRO A 89 4.00 -14.65 -20.73
CA PRO A 89 4.13 -14.92 -22.17
C PRO A 89 3.94 -16.41 -22.49
N ALA A 90 3.39 -16.69 -23.68
CA ALA A 90 3.16 -18.06 -24.13
C ALA A 90 4.45 -18.92 -24.07
N GLY A 91 4.33 -20.13 -23.52
CA GLY A 91 5.45 -21.08 -23.38
C GLY A 91 6.35 -20.86 -22.15
N VAL A 92 6.12 -19.82 -21.36
CA VAL A 92 6.87 -19.58 -20.11
C VAL A 92 6.30 -20.42 -18.98
N LEU A 93 7.13 -21.25 -18.36
CA LEU A 93 6.76 -22.07 -17.21
C LEU A 93 7.18 -21.39 -15.91
N THR A 94 6.26 -21.27 -14.95
CA THR A 94 6.56 -20.63 -13.64
C THR A 94 7.74 -21.28 -12.92
N LYS A 95 7.91 -22.61 -13.04
CA LYS A 95 9.02 -23.38 -12.44
C LYS A 95 10.42 -22.94 -12.91
N GLN A 96 10.52 -22.20 -14.01
CA GLN A 96 11.77 -21.69 -14.57
C GLN A 96 12.04 -20.22 -14.16
N LEU A 97 11.11 -19.58 -13.46
CA LEU A 97 11.20 -18.18 -13.08
C LEU A 97 11.86 -18.00 -11.71
N LEU A 98 12.67 -16.95 -11.59
CA LEU A 98 13.22 -16.53 -10.30
C LEU A 98 12.07 -16.17 -9.34
N GLY A 99 12.17 -16.62 -8.09
CA GLY A 99 11.17 -16.36 -7.06
C GLY A 99 9.99 -17.33 -7.08
N PHE A 100 9.98 -18.30 -8.00
CA PHE A 100 9.06 -19.43 -8.02
C PHE A 100 9.78 -20.71 -7.59
N SER A 101 9.01 -21.63 -7.03
CA SER A 101 9.47 -22.95 -6.62
C SER A 101 9.62 -23.86 -7.86
N PRO A 102 10.79 -24.49 -8.07
CA PRO A 102 10.97 -25.42 -9.19
C PRO A 102 10.13 -26.70 -9.07
N SER A 103 9.67 -27.06 -7.87
CA SER A 103 8.93 -28.31 -7.64
C SER A 103 7.45 -28.19 -8.02
N ASP A 104 6.77 -27.15 -7.55
CA ASP A 104 5.32 -26.94 -7.71
C ASP A 104 4.94 -25.75 -8.59
N GLY A 105 5.89 -24.86 -8.91
CA GLY A 105 5.65 -23.69 -9.75
C GLY A 105 4.88 -22.57 -9.06
N GLN A 106 4.79 -22.58 -7.73
CA GLN A 106 4.18 -21.51 -6.92
C GLN A 106 5.21 -20.41 -6.58
N PRO A 107 4.77 -19.16 -6.35
CA PRO A 107 5.65 -18.14 -5.77
C PRO A 107 6.21 -18.60 -4.41
N ASN A 108 7.50 -18.40 -4.19
CA ASN A 108 8.15 -18.74 -2.91
C ASN A 108 7.66 -17.85 -1.75
N GLU A 109 7.18 -16.66 -2.07
CA GLU A 109 6.55 -15.74 -1.14
C GLU A 109 5.50 -14.89 -1.85
N TRP A 110 4.53 -14.38 -1.09
CA TRP A 110 3.54 -13.44 -1.59
C TRP A 110 3.33 -12.31 -0.57
N PRO A 111 3.37 -11.03 -0.99
CA PRO A 111 3.75 -10.53 -2.31
C PRO A 111 5.22 -10.82 -2.64
N MET A 112 5.54 -11.09 -3.90
CA MET A 112 6.93 -11.35 -4.31
C MET A 112 7.79 -10.09 -4.14
N ARG A 113 9.05 -10.21 -3.73
CA ARG A 113 9.99 -9.07 -3.76
C ARG A 113 10.16 -8.55 -5.19
N TYR A 114 10.35 -7.24 -5.29
CA TYR A 114 10.45 -6.50 -6.55
C TYR A 114 9.21 -6.60 -7.44
N SER A 115 8.04 -6.79 -6.82
CA SER A 115 6.74 -6.78 -7.50
C SER A 115 5.83 -5.69 -6.95
N MET A 116 4.71 -5.48 -7.64
CA MET A 116 3.59 -4.70 -7.14
C MET A 116 2.32 -5.55 -7.18
N ILE A 117 1.51 -5.46 -6.14
CA ILE A 117 0.19 -6.11 -6.11
C ILE A 117 -0.88 -5.13 -5.64
N ALA A 118 -2.14 -5.43 -5.96
CA ALA A 118 -3.27 -4.66 -5.46
C ALA A 118 -3.54 -4.95 -3.97
N TRP A 119 -4.06 -3.95 -3.28
CA TRP A 119 -4.66 -4.08 -1.96
C TRP A 119 -6.02 -3.36 -1.92
N SER A 120 -6.86 -3.71 -0.96
CA SER A 120 -8.15 -3.05 -0.75
C SER A 120 -8.61 -3.07 0.70
N ILE A 121 -9.43 -2.10 1.08
CA ILE A 121 -10.20 -2.08 2.33
C ILE A 121 -11.63 -1.62 2.05
N GLU A 122 -12.61 -2.27 2.68
CA GLU A 122 -14.01 -1.87 2.64
C GLU A 122 -14.35 -1.05 3.89
N LEU A 123 -14.71 0.22 3.70
CA LEU A 123 -15.14 1.13 4.75
C LEU A 123 -16.67 1.11 4.83
N LYS A 124 -17.20 0.78 6.00
CA LYS A 124 -18.65 0.66 6.26
C LYS A 124 -19.11 1.74 7.23
N ASP A 125 -20.42 1.97 7.24
CA ASP A 125 -21.10 2.80 8.23
C ASP A 125 -20.53 4.22 8.34
N LEU A 126 -20.05 4.75 7.20
CA LEU A 126 -19.55 6.11 7.10
C LEU A 126 -20.70 7.09 7.26
N VAL A 127 -20.63 7.91 8.32
CA VAL A 127 -21.55 9.02 8.58
C VAL A 127 -21.11 10.27 7.80
N ALA A 128 -22.03 11.22 7.60
CA ALA A 128 -21.73 12.45 6.89
C ALA A 128 -20.55 13.22 7.54
N GLY A 129 -19.63 13.73 6.71
CA GLY A 129 -18.46 14.47 7.17
C GLY A 129 -17.27 14.41 6.22
N SER A 130 -16.20 15.11 6.57
CA SER A 130 -14.93 15.09 5.83
C SER A 130 -13.99 14.02 6.40
N TYR A 131 -13.35 13.27 5.52
CA TYR A 131 -12.45 12.18 5.88
C TYR A 131 -11.11 12.30 5.20
N GLU A 132 -10.10 11.81 5.91
CA GLU A 132 -8.78 11.52 5.39
C GLU A 132 -8.52 10.02 5.55
N ILE A 133 -8.10 9.36 4.48
CA ILE A 133 -7.60 7.99 4.53
C ILE A 133 -6.12 7.98 4.18
N ARG A 134 -5.36 7.29 5.00
CA ARG A 134 -3.93 7.04 4.81
C ARG A 134 -3.68 5.55 4.65
N ALA A 135 -2.67 5.19 3.89
CA ALA A 135 -2.24 3.80 3.74
C ALA A 135 -0.72 3.69 3.84
N ARG A 136 -0.26 2.63 4.50
CA ARG A 136 1.17 2.34 4.70
C ARG A 136 1.44 0.85 4.53
N ALA A 137 2.60 0.51 4.00
CA ALA A 137 3.10 -0.86 4.05
C ALA A 137 3.83 -1.12 5.38
N VAL A 138 3.79 -2.37 5.84
CA VAL A 138 4.68 -2.89 6.89
C VAL A 138 5.52 -4.00 6.26
N ASP A 139 6.84 -3.89 6.40
CA ASP A 139 7.78 -4.86 5.84
C ASP A 139 7.88 -6.13 6.70
N LYS A 140 8.59 -7.16 6.20
CA LYS A 140 8.77 -8.43 6.93
C LYS A 140 9.68 -8.34 8.16
N ASN A 141 10.26 -7.17 8.43
CA ASN A 141 11.02 -6.89 9.64
C ASN A 141 10.18 -6.13 10.69
N GLY A 142 8.91 -5.83 10.39
CA GLY A 142 8.00 -5.08 11.25
C GLY A 142 8.14 -3.55 11.15
N PHE A 143 8.89 -3.03 10.18
CA PHE A 143 9.02 -1.59 9.95
C PHE A 143 7.88 -1.08 9.08
N ALA A 144 7.13 -0.11 9.61
CA ALA A 144 6.07 0.58 8.88
C ALA A 144 6.64 1.70 8.01
N GLN A 145 6.04 1.94 6.85
CA GLN A 145 6.26 3.13 6.04
C GLN A 145 5.85 4.40 6.83
N PRO A 146 6.66 5.48 6.82
CA PRO A 146 7.98 5.55 6.19
C PRO A 146 8.99 4.73 6.99
N GLU A 147 9.77 3.90 6.31
CA GLU A 147 10.88 3.19 6.95
C GLU A 147 11.83 4.19 7.65
N PRO A 148 12.47 3.82 8.78
CA PRO A 148 13.46 4.65 9.45
C PRO A 148 14.50 5.15 8.44
N ARG A 149 14.64 6.48 8.29
CA ARG A 149 15.54 7.07 7.30
C ARG A 149 16.98 7.08 7.82
N PRO A 150 17.93 6.31 7.27
CA PRO A 150 19.34 6.43 7.65
C PRO A 150 19.98 7.68 7.02
N MET A 151 19.49 8.12 5.86
CA MET A 151 19.91 9.35 5.17
C MET A 151 18.73 10.24 4.79
N LEU A 152 18.74 11.50 5.26
CA LEU A 152 17.67 12.47 5.04
C LEU A 152 17.45 12.86 3.56
N LYS A 153 18.46 12.63 2.69
CA LYS A 153 18.44 13.01 1.27
C LYS A 153 17.97 11.90 0.31
N ALA A 154 17.82 10.66 0.78
CA ALA A 154 17.46 9.53 -0.08
C ALA A 154 15.93 9.34 -0.18
N GLY A 155 15.45 9.00 -1.39
CA GLY A 155 14.07 8.77 -1.87
C GLY A 155 12.91 8.96 -0.88
N LYS A 156 11.91 9.79 -1.23
CA LYS A 156 10.67 9.94 -0.45
C LYS A 156 9.90 8.61 -0.39
N ASN A 157 9.48 8.20 0.81
CA ASN A 157 8.57 7.06 1.05
C ASN A 157 7.47 7.46 2.05
N ALA A 158 6.82 8.60 1.77
CA ALA A 158 5.80 9.16 2.67
C ALA A 158 4.56 8.26 2.71
N VAL A 159 3.81 8.29 3.81
CA VAL A 159 2.50 7.62 3.91
C VAL A 159 1.53 8.34 2.98
N GLU A 160 0.96 7.60 2.02
CA GLU A 160 0.04 8.18 1.04
C GLU A 160 -1.28 8.59 1.69
N VAL A 161 -1.92 9.61 1.11
CA VAL A 161 -3.11 10.23 1.69
C VAL A 161 -4.14 10.59 0.62
N GLN A 162 -5.40 10.25 0.88
CA GLN A 162 -6.55 10.67 0.08
C GLN A 162 -7.63 11.29 0.96
N ARG A 163 -8.43 12.18 0.35
CA ARG A 163 -9.49 12.93 1.03
C ARG A 163 -10.79 12.87 0.25
N PHE A 164 -11.87 12.71 1.00
CA PHE A 164 -13.22 12.62 0.46
C PHE A 164 -14.23 13.13 1.49
N GLU A 165 -15.41 13.47 0.99
CA GLU A 165 -16.56 13.89 1.79
C GLU A 165 -17.66 12.83 1.70
N VAL A 166 -18.29 12.53 2.84
CA VAL A 166 -19.45 11.66 2.94
C VAL A 166 -20.69 12.55 3.09
N ARG A 167 -21.70 12.35 2.24
CA ARG A 167 -22.95 13.11 2.22
C ARG A 167 -24.16 12.21 2.24
#